data_AF-A0A9D7CZ98-F1
#
_entry.id   AF-A0A9D7CZ98-F1
#
_cell.length_a   1.000
_cell.length_b   1.000
_cell.length_c   1.000
_cell.angle_alpha   90.00
_cell.angle_beta   90.00
_cell.angle_gamma   90.00
#
_symmetry.space_group_name_H-M   'P 1'
#
loop_
_entity.id
_entity.type
_entity.pdbx_description
1 polymer ?
#
loop_
_entity_poly.entity_id
_entity_poly.type
_entity_poly.pdbx_seq_one_letter_code
_entity_poly.pdbx_strand_id
1 'polypeptide(L)'
;MAFRAGLALFVGAATLVALAPGCTEAPRGAALGQITQANQGTDTTAHPFAVAICLGAASAGACPRICSGTLVAPNLILTARHCVDNDTGVAGHIRCGVDSFTTRSSPPAQTFVTTKPTLAQGGWRAVSEIRTPTESDGCASDIALLVLSANVPSAEATPADVLAFGPMTDHSRYATEVSMIGYGLAGADKPGTFGTRRILRSVPIQCIVGDPLFADPFCKGGGVGPLPDGGSEDSLDDKANFQVAWGVCSGDSGSAALEETQFRAGKPLAMGVLSRSGNDSGVCLEGIYTRTDRWKDFLVQGATAAAQLGGYALPAWASGPTVPAPPVDAGRADARVTLPDGAVEPAAGEKGASCTRSAECDSTACVAVEGRDAVCVDVCGDGRTCAQGETCVTVEGGDVCVPLTTRSRIIQQPAAEPEGCAVGPRPGATTLPVLLALAAALRRRRRRSA
;
A
#
# COMPACT_ATOMS: atom_id res chain seq x y z
N MET A 1 -85.99 -17.06 -3.84
CA MET A 1 -86.14 -18.50 -4.11
C MET A 1 -84.74 -19.06 -4.28
N ALA A 2 -84.19 -19.67 -3.22
CA ALA A 2 -84.13 -21.13 -2.99
C ALA A 2 -82.76 -21.66 -3.47
N PHE A 3 -81.84 -21.96 -2.53
CA PHE A 3 -81.42 -23.33 -2.12
C PHE A 3 -80.63 -24.06 -3.24
N ARG A 4 -79.42 -24.62 -3.08
CA ARG A 4 -78.77 -25.37 -1.99
C ARG A 4 -77.26 -25.49 -2.22
N ALA A 5 -76.55 -25.81 -1.12
CA ALA A 5 -75.41 -26.73 -0.91
C ALA A 5 -74.59 -27.17 -2.14
N GLY A 6 -73.25 -27.20 -2.15
CA GLY A 6 -72.30 -27.52 -1.09
C GLY A 6 -71.48 -28.71 -1.56
N LEU A 7 -70.14 -28.59 -1.66
CA LEU A 7 -69.23 -29.74 -1.59
C LEU A 7 -67.80 -29.24 -1.36
N ALA A 8 -67.23 -29.68 -0.25
CA ALA A 8 -65.80 -29.58 0.03
C ALA A 8 -65.05 -30.64 -0.77
N LEU A 9 -63.96 -30.27 -1.43
CA LEU A 9 -62.95 -31.21 -1.88
C LEU A 9 -61.58 -30.70 -1.43
N PHE A 10 -61.01 -31.39 -0.44
CA PHE A 10 -59.59 -31.39 -0.13
C PHE A 10 -58.86 -32.10 -1.28
N VAL A 11 -57.91 -31.42 -1.92
CA VAL A 11 -56.89 -32.07 -2.75
C VAL A 11 -55.53 -31.59 -2.25
N GLY A 12 -54.72 -32.57 -1.87
CA GLY A 12 -53.46 -32.42 -1.16
C GLY A 12 -52.40 -31.65 -1.92
N ALA A 13 -51.60 -30.91 -1.15
CA ALA A 13 -50.33 -30.37 -1.58
C ALA A 13 -49.33 -31.53 -1.75
N ALA A 14 -49.02 -31.87 -3.00
CA ALA A 14 -47.81 -32.62 -3.34
C ALA A 14 -46.74 -31.59 -3.74
N THR A 15 -45.93 -31.17 -2.77
CA THR A 15 -44.75 -30.34 -3.02
C THR A 15 -43.69 -31.23 -3.67
N LEU A 16 -43.58 -31.16 -5.01
CA LEU A 16 -42.42 -31.68 -5.73
C LEU A 16 -41.21 -30.84 -5.33
N VAL A 17 -40.30 -31.41 -4.55
CA VAL A 17 -38.95 -30.85 -4.37
C VAL A 17 -38.17 -31.18 -5.63
N ALA A 18 -38.07 -30.22 -6.54
CA ALA A 18 -37.16 -30.28 -7.67
C ALA A 18 -35.73 -30.14 -7.13
N LEU A 19 -34.97 -31.24 -7.13
CA LEU A 19 -33.53 -31.22 -6.97
C LEU A 19 -32.92 -30.58 -8.24
N ALA A 20 -32.73 -29.26 -8.20
CA ALA A 20 -31.84 -28.62 -9.15
C ALA A 20 -30.40 -29.10 -8.87
N PRO A 21 -29.61 -29.47 -9.88
CA PRO A 21 -28.17 -29.64 -9.70
C PRO A 21 -27.60 -28.28 -9.30
N GLY A 22 -27.27 -28.14 -8.02
CA GLY A 22 -26.53 -26.99 -7.53
C GLY A 22 -25.16 -27.01 -8.18
N CYS A 23 -24.93 -26.10 -9.12
CA CYS A 23 -23.58 -25.70 -9.49
C CYS A 23 -22.90 -25.22 -8.20
N THR A 24 -21.99 -26.02 -7.66
CA THR A 24 -21.05 -25.57 -6.65
C THR A 24 -20.17 -24.53 -7.32
N GLU A 25 -20.41 -23.25 -7.05
CA GLU A 25 -19.38 -22.23 -7.29
C GLU A 25 -18.13 -22.70 -6.54
N ALA A 26 -17.04 -22.89 -7.30
CA ALA A 26 -15.72 -23.02 -6.71
C ALA A 26 -15.50 -21.81 -5.78
N PRO A 27 -14.95 -21.99 -4.57
CA PRO A 27 -14.76 -20.88 -3.65
C PRO A 27 -13.89 -19.82 -4.31
N ARG A 28 -14.50 -18.68 -4.65
CA ARG A 28 -13.79 -17.47 -5.02
C ARG A 28 -13.04 -16.99 -3.78
N GLY A 29 -11.71 -16.97 -3.89
CA GLY A 29 -10.82 -16.28 -2.97
C GLY A 29 -10.73 -16.93 -1.59
N ALA A 30 -9.52 -17.29 -1.20
CA ALA A 30 -9.21 -17.27 0.23
C ALA A 30 -9.62 -15.90 0.76
N ALA A 31 -10.43 -15.87 1.81
CA ALA A 31 -10.71 -14.65 2.53
C ALA A 31 -9.37 -14.07 2.99
N LEU A 32 -8.94 -12.98 2.37
CA LEU A 32 -8.05 -12.02 3.01
C LEU A 32 -8.69 -11.76 4.38
N GLY A 33 -7.99 -12.12 5.46
CA GLY A 33 -8.52 -12.00 6.81
C GLY A 33 -9.18 -10.64 6.96
N GLN A 34 -10.39 -10.60 7.56
CA GLN A 34 -11.06 -9.34 7.86
C GLN A 34 -10.10 -8.46 8.65
N ILE A 35 -9.49 -7.48 7.99
CA ILE A 35 -8.68 -6.48 8.65
C ILE A 35 -9.66 -5.64 9.45
N THR A 36 -9.67 -5.88 10.75
CA THR A 36 -10.43 -5.13 11.74
C THR A 36 -9.92 -3.70 11.75
N GLN A 37 -10.59 -2.83 10.98
CA GLN A 37 -10.35 -1.39 10.83
C GLN A 37 -8.92 -1.00 10.43
N ALA A 38 -8.76 -0.52 9.20
CA ALA A 38 -7.61 0.29 8.81
C ALA A 38 -7.35 1.35 9.87
N ASN A 39 -6.19 1.32 10.53
CA ASN A 39 -5.77 2.38 11.42
C ASN A 39 -5.68 3.67 10.61
N GLN A 40 -6.58 4.59 10.89
CA GLN A 40 -6.83 5.87 10.24
C GLN A 40 -5.75 6.94 10.53
N GLY A 41 -4.54 6.47 10.82
CA GLY A 41 -3.46 7.25 11.39
C GLY A 41 -3.74 7.73 12.83
N THR A 42 -2.70 8.25 13.47
CA THR A 42 -2.78 8.90 14.79
C THR A 42 -2.43 10.36 14.66
N ASP A 43 -3.19 11.24 15.33
CA ASP A 43 -2.89 12.67 15.38
C ASP A 43 -1.46 12.89 15.89
N THR A 44 -0.70 13.76 15.25
CA THR A 44 0.69 14.02 15.62
C THR A 44 1.09 15.48 15.47
N THR A 45 1.90 15.97 16.40
CA THR A 45 2.55 17.27 16.31
C THR A 45 3.99 17.18 15.78
N ALA A 46 4.50 15.97 15.58
CA ALA A 46 5.84 15.72 15.05
C ALA A 46 5.87 15.87 13.52
N HIS A 47 7.08 15.75 12.94
CA HIS A 47 7.31 15.72 11.48
C HIS A 47 6.80 16.98 10.74
N PRO A 48 7.29 18.18 11.08
CA PRO A 48 6.84 19.45 10.48
C PRO A 48 7.12 19.59 8.99
N PHE A 49 7.91 18.69 8.38
CA PHE A 49 8.06 18.60 6.93
C PHE A 49 6.81 18.07 6.23
N ALA A 50 5.92 17.36 6.92
CA ALA A 50 4.61 17.01 6.37
C ALA A 50 3.71 18.24 6.46
N VAL A 51 3.30 18.78 5.32
CA VAL A 51 2.60 20.06 5.25
C VAL A 51 1.16 19.90 4.80
N ALA A 52 0.32 20.85 5.21
CA ALA A 52 -0.99 21.03 4.61
C ALA A 52 -0.92 22.10 3.52
N ILE A 53 -1.69 21.89 2.45
CA ILE A 53 -1.78 22.77 1.29
C ILE A 53 -3.23 23.25 1.18
N CYS A 54 -3.40 24.56 1.18
CA CYS A 54 -4.66 25.27 1.10
C CYS A 54 -4.80 25.85 -0.31
N LEU A 55 -5.82 25.43 -1.05
CA LEU A 55 -5.98 25.70 -2.48
C LEU A 55 -7.24 26.54 -2.73
N GLY A 56 -7.17 27.44 -3.71
CA GLY A 56 -8.28 28.34 -4.08
C GLY A 56 -8.62 29.37 -3.00
N ALA A 57 -7.72 29.59 -2.05
CA ALA A 57 -7.97 30.41 -0.89
C ALA A 57 -7.90 31.91 -1.25
N ALA A 58 -8.96 32.66 -0.93
CA ALA A 58 -8.97 34.12 -1.06
C ALA A 58 -8.01 34.79 -0.04
N SER A 59 -7.76 34.12 1.07
CA SER A 59 -6.81 34.52 2.10
C SER A 59 -6.28 33.28 2.83
N ALA A 60 -5.11 33.43 3.45
CA ALA A 60 -4.47 32.37 4.24
C ALA A 60 -5.42 31.79 5.31
N GLY A 61 -5.61 30.46 5.29
CA GLY A 61 -6.43 29.73 6.27
C GLY A 61 -7.90 29.55 5.92
N ALA A 62 -8.44 30.27 4.94
CA ALA A 62 -9.74 29.98 4.36
C ALA A 62 -9.55 28.98 3.21
N CYS A 63 -9.61 27.68 3.49
CA CYS A 63 -9.24 26.62 2.54
C CYS A 63 -10.48 25.94 1.92
N PRO A 64 -10.92 26.35 0.72
CA PRO A 64 -11.97 25.63 -0.02
C PRO A 64 -11.60 24.19 -0.33
N ARG A 65 -10.32 23.93 -0.57
CA ARG A 65 -9.77 22.60 -0.81
C ARG A 65 -8.46 22.43 -0.08
N ILE A 66 -8.26 21.24 0.45
CA ILE A 66 -7.07 20.86 1.22
C ILE A 66 -6.42 19.67 0.52
N CYS A 67 -5.10 19.76 0.39
CA CYS A 67 -4.23 18.65 0.08
C CYS A 67 -3.12 18.56 1.13
N SER A 68 -2.33 17.51 1.04
CA SER A 68 -1.10 17.31 1.79
C SER A 68 0.13 17.46 0.89
N GLY A 69 1.28 17.62 1.51
CA GLY A 69 2.56 17.69 0.81
C GLY A 69 3.73 17.42 1.73
N THR A 70 4.92 17.44 1.15
CA THR A 70 6.18 17.22 1.88
C THR A 70 7.17 18.32 1.57
N LEU A 71 7.70 18.99 2.59
CA LEU A 71 8.85 19.90 2.47
C LEU A 71 10.10 19.08 2.14
N VAL A 72 10.63 19.26 0.94
CA VAL A 72 11.80 18.53 0.41
C VAL A 72 13.03 19.41 0.20
N ALA A 73 12.84 20.73 0.31
CA ALA A 73 13.90 21.72 0.48
C ALA A 73 13.32 22.94 1.22
N PRO A 74 14.13 23.90 1.73
CA PRO A 74 13.64 25.03 2.53
C PRO A 74 12.44 25.80 1.96
N ASN A 75 12.29 25.90 0.64
CA ASN A 75 11.13 26.51 -0.02
C ASN A 75 10.49 25.59 -1.07
N LEU A 76 10.67 24.27 -0.99
CA LEU A 76 10.17 23.35 -2.00
C LEU A 76 9.26 22.29 -1.38
N ILE A 77 8.04 22.20 -1.89
CA ILE A 77 7.05 21.21 -1.48
C ILE A 77 6.83 20.22 -2.62
N LEU A 78 6.92 18.93 -2.31
CA LEU A 78 6.48 17.83 -3.16
C LEU A 78 5.00 17.53 -2.85
N THR A 79 4.17 17.44 -3.90
CA THR A 79 2.73 17.13 -3.78
C THR A 79 2.20 16.50 -5.07
N ALA A 80 0.93 16.15 -5.09
CA ALA A 80 0.26 15.60 -6.27
C ALA A 80 -0.15 16.71 -7.24
N ARG A 81 -0.19 16.40 -8.54
CA ARG A 81 -0.60 17.34 -9.57
C ARG A 81 -2.08 17.61 -9.55
N HIS A 82 -2.93 16.63 -9.28
CA HIS A 82 -4.38 16.81 -9.20
C HIS A 82 -4.79 17.79 -8.08
N CYS A 83 -3.91 18.06 -7.11
CA CYS A 83 -4.11 19.12 -6.14
C CYS A 83 -4.08 20.50 -6.78
N VAL A 84 -3.25 20.70 -7.80
CA VAL A 84 -3.02 21.99 -8.44
C VAL A 84 -3.64 22.12 -9.81
N ASP A 85 -3.73 21.08 -10.62
CA ASP A 85 -4.32 21.11 -11.96
C ASP A 85 -5.70 20.43 -11.98
N ASN A 86 -6.56 20.85 -12.91
CA ASN A 86 -7.78 20.12 -13.27
C ASN A 86 -7.41 18.95 -14.19
N ASP A 87 -8.26 17.95 -14.24
CA ASP A 87 -8.16 16.82 -15.16
C ASP A 87 -9.43 16.68 -16.02
N THR A 88 -9.37 15.83 -17.05
CA THR A 88 -10.54 15.50 -17.89
C THR A 88 -11.41 14.39 -17.30
N GLY A 89 -11.05 13.86 -16.13
CA GLY A 89 -11.82 12.88 -15.41
C GLY A 89 -13.18 13.43 -15.00
N VAL A 90 -14.11 12.51 -14.73
CA VAL A 90 -15.50 12.85 -14.40
C VAL A 90 -15.81 12.42 -12.98
N ALA A 91 -16.49 13.30 -12.23
CA ALA A 91 -16.93 13.02 -10.87
C ALA A 91 -15.82 12.57 -9.88
N GLY A 92 -14.56 12.99 -10.11
CA GLY A 92 -13.43 12.63 -9.26
C GLY A 92 -12.81 11.26 -9.59
N HIS A 93 -13.24 10.64 -10.70
CA HIS A 93 -12.65 9.41 -11.23
C HIS A 93 -11.73 9.74 -12.39
N ILE A 94 -10.54 9.14 -12.39
CA ILE A 94 -9.55 9.27 -13.44
C ILE A 94 -9.37 7.91 -14.13
N ARG A 95 -9.44 7.88 -15.46
CA ARG A 95 -9.17 6.68 -16.25
C ARG A 95 -7.75 6.76 -16.80
N CYS A 96 -6.88 5.87 -16.33
CA CYS A 96 -5.49 5.86 -16.76
C CYS A 96 -5.36 5.58 -18.26
N GLY A 97 -4.45 6.29 -18.94
CA GLY A 97 -4.27 6.23 -20.40
C GLY A 97 -5.35 6.91 -21.23
N VAL A 98 -6.39 7.48 -20.58
CA VAL A 98 -7.49 8.19 -21.26
C VAL A 98 -7.57 9.64 -20.78
N ASP A 99 -7.62 9.84 -19.47
CA ASP A 99 -7.79 11.16 -18.89
C ASP A 99 -6.44 11.86 -18.70
N SER A 100 -6.48 13.19 -18.81
CA SER A 100 -5.27 14.01 -18.78
C SER A 100 -5.43 15.26 -17.92
N PHE A 101 -4.32 15.72 -17.35
CA PHE A 101 -4.24 17.01 -16.70
C PHE A 101 -4.36 18.13 -17.74
N THR A 102 -5.10 19.17 -17.36
CA THR A 102 -5.45 20.28 -18.24
C THR A 102 -4.92 21.59 -17.66
N THR A 103 -5.83 22.49 -17.29
CA THR A 103 -5.51 23.83 -16.81
C THR A 103 -5.29 23.84 -15.31
N ARG A 104 -4.57 24.86 -14.85
CA ARG A 104 -4.35 25.11 -13.42
C ARG A 104 -5.68 25.33 -12.71
N SER A 105 -5.97 24.54 -11.68
CA SER A 105 -7.18 24.66 -10.86
C SER A 105 -7.09 25.78 -9.80
N SER A 106 -5.87 26.18 -9.41
CA SER A 106 -5.63 27.31 -8.50
C SER A 106 -4.30 28.00 -8.81
N PRO A 107 -4.26 29.34 -8.98
CA PRO A 107 -3.00 30.04 -9.22
C PRO A 107 -2.11 30.00 -7.96
N PRO A 108 -0.77 30.19 -8.11
CA PRO A 108 0.15 30.26 -6.96
C PRO A 108 -0.29 31.27 -5.90
N ALA A 109 -0.80 32.44 -6.32
CA ALA A 109 -1.28 33.50 -5.42
C ALA A 109 -2.49 33.11 -4.54
N GLN A 110 -3.18 32.01 -4.85
CA GLN A 110 -4.29 31.46 -4.06
C GLN A 110 -3.93 30.11 -3.42
N THR A 111 -2.63 29.81 -3.35
CA THR A 111 -2.11 28.57 -2.77
C THR A 111 -1.23 28.91 -1.57
N PHE A 112 -1.53 28.32 -0.43
CA PHE A 112 -0.80 28.52 0.83
C PHE A 112 -0.42 27.19 1.45
N VAL A 113 0.72 27.17 2.14
CA VAL A 113 1.25 25.97 2.79
C VAL A 113 1.49 26.24 4.27
N THR A 114 1.22 25.27 5.13
CA THR A 114 1.56 25.36 6.56
C THR A 114 2.24 24.08 7.06
N THR A 115 3.23 24.27 7.94
CA THR A 115 3.94 23.23 8.69
C THR A 115 3.29 22.95 10.06
N LYS A 116 2.16 23.61 10.37
CA LYS A 116 1.51 23.47 11.67
C LYS A 116 0.71 22.17 11.77
N PRO A 117 0.68 21.52 12.94
CA PRO A 117 -0.11 20.31 13.17
C PRO A 117 -1.60 20.46 12.84
N THR A 118 -2.17 21.67 12.95
CA THR A 118 -3.55 21.93 12.54
C THR A 118 -3.67 23.21 11.70
N LEU A 119 -4.65 23.25 10.79
CA LEU A 119 -4.91 24.42 9.95
C LEU A 119 -5.28 25.68 10.76
N ALA A 120 -5.88 25.50 11.92
CA ALA A 120 -6.28 26.58 12.82
C ALA A 120 -5.08 27.35 13.42
N GLN A 121 -3.89 26.72 13.46
CA GLN A 121 -2.68 27.33 14.03
C GLN A 121 -1.98 28.32 13.08
N GLY A 122 -2.44 28.47 11.84
CA GLY A 122 -1.88 29.43 10.89
C GLY A 122 -0.49 29.01 10.39
N GLY A 123 0.46 29.94 10.34
CA GLY A 123 1.82 29.69 9.81
C GLY A 123 1.88 29.56 8.30
N TRP A 124 0.94 30.20 7.61
CA TRP A 124 0.78 30.12 6.17
C TRP A 124 1.92 30.80 5.40
N ARG A 125 2.46 30.09 4.42
CA ARG A 125 3.44 30.58 3.45
C ARG A 125 2.81 30.56 2.07
N ALA A 126 2.92 31.67 1.36
CA ALA A 126 2.42 31.76 0.00
C ALA A 126 3.30 30.95 -0.96
N VAL A 127 2.67 30.39 -1.99
CA VAL A 127 3.37 29.75 -3.10
C VAL A 127 3.66 30.82 -4.17
N SER A 128 4.91 30.92 -4.60
CA SER A 128 5.33 31.83 -5.69
C SER A 128 5.27 31.15 -7.05
N GLU A 129 5.52 29.84 -7.10
CA GLU A 129 5.55 29.08 -8.35
C GLU A 129 5.01 27.67 -8.12
N ILE A 130 4.34 27.12 -9.13
CA ILE A 130 3.91 25.72 -9.14
C ILE A 130 4.39 25.12 -10.44
N ARG A 131 5.20 24.06 -10.34
CA ARG A 131 5.76 23.32 -11.45
C ARG A 131 5.07 21.97 -11.56
N THR A 132 4.74 21.59 -12.78
CA THR A 132 4.19 20.27 -13.13
C THR A 132 4.97 19.73 -14.32
N PRO A 133 5.03 18.39 -14.49
CA PRO A 133 5.63 17.80 -15.67
C PRO A 133 4.98 18.24 -16.98
N THR A 134 5.72 18.11 -18.07
CA THR A 134 5.22 18.37 -19.42
C THR A 134 4.24 17.31 -19.90
N GLU A 135 4.48 16.06 -19.51
CA GLU A 135 3.58 14.93 -19.68
C GLU A 135 2.26 15.27 -18.98
N SER A 136 1.13 14.88 -19.56
CA SER A 136 -0.19 15.23 -19.03
C SER A 136 -1.05 14.02 -18.67
N ASP A 137 -0.52 12.79 -18.71
CA ASP A 137 -1.30 11.61 -18.32
C ASP A 137 -1.78 11.73 -16.87
N GLY A 138 -3.09 11.58 -16.67
CA GLY A 138 -3.76 11.80 -15.38
C GLY A 138 -3.32 10.84 -14.28
N CYS A 139 -2.75 9.69 -14.63
CA CYS A 139 -2.30 8.70 -13.66
C CYS A 139 -0.79 8.67 -13.47
N ALA A 140 -0.02 8.80 -14.54
CA ALA A 140 1.44 8.67 -14.52
C ALA A 140 2.12 9.96 -14.06
N SER A 141 1.58 11.12 -14.46
CA SER A 141 2.18 12.44 -14.21
C SER A 141 1.56 13.18 -13.03
N ASP A 142 0.99 12.45 -12.07
CA ASP A 142 0.35 13.02 -10.89
C ASP A 142 1.39 13.40 -9.81
N ILE A 143 2.25 14.34 -10.16
CA ILE A 143 3.31 14.90 -9.32
C ILE A 143 3.48 16.39 -9.62
N ALA A 144 3.69 17.18 -8.57
CA ALA A 144 3.89 18.61 -8.67
C ALA A 144 4.88 19.11 -7.62
N LEU A 145 5.47 20.26 -7.91
CA LEU A 145 6.34 20.98 -6.99
C LEU A 145 5.78 22.38 -6.74
N LEU A 146 5.68 22.76 -5.47
CA LEU A 146 5.33 24.12 -5.06
C LEU A 146 6.58 24.81 -4.54
N VAL A 147 6.95 25.94 -5.16
CA VAL A 147 8.01 26.81 -4.65
C VAL A 147 7.38 27.86 -3.76
N LEU A 148 7.76 27.89 -2.49
CA LEU A 148 7.31 28.89 -1.53
C LEU A 148 8.00 30.23 -1.77
N SER A 149 7.28 31.31 -1.51
CA SER A 149 7.82 32.67 -1.64
C SER A 149 8.89 33.01 -0.59
N ALA A 150 9.00 32.21 0.47
CA ALA A 150 10.02 32.33 1.50
C ALA A 150 10.40 30.96 2.06
N ASN A 151 11.68 30.81 2.42
CA ASN A 151 12.18 29.61 3.08
C ASN A 151 11.46 29.37 4.42
N VAL A 152 11.15 28.11 4.69
CA VAL A 152 10.83 27.58 6.01
C VAL A 152 12.13 27.59 6.83
N PRO A 153 12.16 28.26 8.00
CA PRO A 153 13.31 28.23 8.89
C PRO A 153 13.63 26.80 9.33
N SER A 154 14.91 26.45 9.43
CA SER A 154 15.35 25.13 9.89
C SER A 154 14.88 24.78 11.31
N ALA A 155 14.66 25.79 12.15
CA ALA A 155 14.07 25.63 13.49
C ALA A 155 12.57 25.29 13.45
N GLU A 156 11.88 25.56 12.34
CA GLU A 156 10.47 25.21 12.16
C GLU A 156 10.32 23.82 11.55
N ALA A 157 11.07 23.52 10.49
CA ALA A 157 11.07 22.20 9.86
C ALA A 157 12.41 21.88 9.20
N THR A 158 12.81 20.61 9.28
CA THR A 158 13.90 20.05 8.47
C THR A 158 13.27 19.31 7.28
N PRO A 159 13.64 19.65 6.03
CA PRO A 159 13.10 18.96 4.85
C PRO A 159 13.40 17.45 4.83
N ALA A 160 12.53 16.69 4.16
CA ALA A 160 12.76 15.29 3.84
C ALA A 160 13.61 15.15 2.56
N ASP A 161 14.33 14.03 2.46
CA ASP A 161 14.97 13.64 1.21
C ASP A 161 13.93 13.05 0.23
N VAL A 162 14.30 12.97 -1.05
CA VAL A 162 13.47 12.36 -2.10
C VAL A 162 14.26 11.27 -2.80
N LEU A 163 13.62 10.13 -3.06
CA LEU A 163 14.21 9.06 -3.87
C LEU A 163 14.18 9.45 -5.35
N ALA A 164 15.12 10.29 -5.77
CA ALA A 164 15.27 10.68 -7.18
C ALA A 164 16.29 9.82 -7.95
N PHE A 165 17.13 9.06 -7.25
CA PHE A 165 18.24 8.31 -7.84
C PHE A 165 18.21 6.84 -7.43
N GLY A 166 18.34 5.96 -8.43
CA GLY A 166 18.24 4.52 -8.25
C GLY A 166 16.78 4.04 -8.23
N PRO A 167 16.53 2.76 -8.50
CA PRO A 167 15.17 2.25 -8.56
C PRO A 167 14.62 2.02 -7.14
N MET A 168 13.35 2.37 -6.93
CA MET A 168 12.59 1.99 -5.74
C MET A 168 12.60 0.47 -5.47
N THR A 169 12.79 -0.34 -6.52
CA THR A 169 12.84 -1.81 -6.46
C THR A 169 14.18 -2.37 -5.96
N ASP A 170 15.11 -1.52 -5.51
CA ASP A 170 16.35 -1.96 -4.87
C ASP A 170 16.10 -2.33 -3.40
N HIS A 171 15.60 -3.55 -3.18
CA HIS A 171 15.31 -4.08 -1.83
C HIS A 171 16.53 -4.36 -0.98
N SER A 172 17.74 -4.17 -1.53
CA SER A 172 18.96 -4.13 -0.72
C SER A 172 19.10 -2.81 0.05
N ARG A 173 18.35 -1.77 -0.36
CA ARG A 173 18.36 -0.42 0.22
C ARG A 173 17.04 -0.02 0.86
N TYR A 174 15.92 -0.47 0.30
CA TYR A 174 14.59 0.01 0.67
C TYR A 174 13.71 -1.13 1.18
N ALA A 175 12.96 -0.88 2.25
CA ALA A 175 11.97 -1.82 2.76
C ALA A 175 10.71 -1.86 1.89
N THR A 176 9.92 -2.92 2.08
CA THR A 176 8.59 -3.09 1.48
C THR A 176 7.47 -2.49 2.35
N GLU A 177 7.80 -1.50 3.17
CA GLU A 177 6.87 -0.79 4.05
C GLU A 177 7.12 0.71 3.98
N VAL A 178 6.07 1.49 4.21
CA VAL A 178 6.13 2.95 4.25
C VAL A 178 5.45 3.52 5.49
N SER A 179 5.90 4.70 5.88
CA SER A 179 5.17 5.62 6.76
C SER A 179 4.50 6.71 5.93
N MET A 180 3.30 7.12 6.31
CA MET A 180 2.50 8.12 5.61
C MET A 180 2.08 9.20 6.60
N ILE A 181 2.21 10.47 6.19
CA ILE A 181 1.82 11.61 7.02
C ILE A 181 1.02 12.61 6.18
N GLY A 182 -0.21 12.90 6.60
CA GLY A 182 -1.13 13.74 5.86
C GLY A 182 -2.11 14.50 6.75
N TYR A 183 -2.97 15.29 6.11
CA TYR A 183 -3.98 16.16 6.74
C TYR A 183 -5.40 15.82 6.29
N GLY A 184 -5.58 14.64 5.71
CA GLY A 184 -6.87 14.14 5.28
C GLY A 184 -7.81 13.86 6.45
N LEU A 185 -8.96 13.34 6.07
CA LEU A 185 -9.94 12.84 7.02
C LEU A 185 -9.31 11.79 7.94
N ALA A 186 -9.75 11.76 9.19
CA ALA A 186 -9.52 10.60 10.03
C ALA A 186 -10.15 9.37 9.36
N GLY A 187 -11.38 9.44 8.88
CA GLY A 187 -12.03 8.35 8.16
C GLY A 187 -13.02 8.87 7.14
N ALA A 188 -13.36 8.05 6.14
CA ALA A 188 -14.34 8.43 5.12
C ALA A 188 -15.75 8.69 5.73
N ASP A 189 -16.05 8.06 6.87
CA ASP A 189 -17.25 8.27 7.68
C ASP A 189 -17.16 9.42 8.70
N LYS A 190 -16.02 10.11 8.78
CA LYS A 190 -15.76 11.18 9.77
C LYS A 190 -15.58 12.54 9.11
N PRO A 191 -16.60 13.07 8.40
CA PRO A 191 -16.51 14.39 7.76
C PRO A 191 -16.19 15.47 8.80
N GLY A 192 -15.36 16.44 8.41
CA GLY A 192 -14.96 17.56 9.29
C GLY A 192 -13.68 17.32 10.11
N THR A 193 -13.05 16.15 9.97
CA THR A 193 -11.77 15.84 10.62
C THR A 193 -10.53 16.25 9.81
N PHE A 194 -10.73 16.88 8.65
CA PHE A 194 -9.67 17.43 7.81
C PHE A 194 -8.77 18.42 8.57
N GLY A 195 -7.55 18.57 8.09
CA GLY A 195 -6.68 19.66 8.52
C GLY A 195 -6.00 19.43 9.85
N THR A 196 -5.96 18.19 10.33
CA THR A 196 -5.14 17.76 11.46
C THR A 196 -4.11 16.75 10.95
N ARG A 197 -2.82 16.97 11.26
CA ARG A 197 -1.75 16.08 10.84
C ARG A 197 -1.90 14.72 11.51
N ARG A 198 -1.88 13.67 10.70
CA ARG A 198 -1.92 12.27 11.14
C ARG A 198 -0.78 11.49 10.56
N ILE A 199 -0.32 10.48 11.30
CA ILE A 199 0.70 9.54 10.88
C ILE A 199 0.19 8.11 10.93
N LEU A 200 0.46 7.38 9.86
CA LEU A 200 0.36 5.93 9.78
C LEU A 200 1.76 5.36 9.49
N ARG A 201 2.12 4.23 10.12
CA ARG A 201 3.46 3.63 10.04
C ARG A 201 3.38 2.18 9.63
N SER A 202 4.48 1.66 9.09
CA SER A 202 4.63 0.24 8.73
C SER A 202 3.49 -0.23 7.83
N VAL A 203 3.12 0.59 6.86
CA VAL A 203 2.09 0.23 5.88
C VAL A 203 2.76 -0.57 4.77
N PRO A 204 2.33 -1.82 4.54
CA PRO A 204 2.92 -2.65 3.51
C PRO A 204 2.72 -2.03 2.13
N ILE A 205 3.78 -2.04 1.33
CA ILE A 205 3.67 -1.89 -0.12
C ILE A 205 3.02 -3.19 -0.63
N GLN A 206 1.90 -3.06 -1.33
CA GLN A 206 1.17 -4.20 -1.90
C GLN A 206 1.68 -4.55 -3.29
N CYS A 207 2.10 -3.53 -4.05
CA CYS A 207 2.56 -3.72 -5.40
C CYS A 207 3.53 -2.63 -5.83
N ILE A 208 4.61 -3.03 -6.50
CA ILE A 208 5.47 -2.13 -7.29
C ILE A 208 5.54 -2.71 -8.70
N VAL A 209 5.03 -1.99 -9.70
CA VAL A 209 5.07 -2.53 -11.06
C VAL A 209 6.51 -2.63 -11.56
N GLY A 210 6.84 -3.79 -12.13
CA GLY A 210 8.17 -4.13 -12.64
C GLY A 210 9.13 -4.68 -11.57
N ASP A 211 8.65 -4.96 -10.37
CA ASP A 211 9.45 -5.50 -9.27
C ASP A 211 9.31 -7.03 -9.15
N PRO A 212 10.42 -7.79 -9.14
CA PRO A 212 10.35 -9.25 -9.06
C PRO A 212 9.85 -9.77 -7.71
N LEU A 213 9.97 -9.01 -6.61
CA LEU A 213 9.39 -9.43 -5.32
C LEU A 213 7.87 -9.37 -5.32
N PHE A 214 7.30 -8.50 -6.15
CA PHE A 214 5.86 -8.36 -6.35
C PHE A 214 5.48 -9.03 -7.67
N ALA A 215 5.67 -10.35 -7.75
CA ALA A 215 5.34 -11.18 -8.92
C ALA A 215 3.82 -11.32 -9.19
N ASP A 216 3.00 -10.50 -8.54
CA ASP A 216 1.56 -10.68 -8.44
C ASP A 216 0.85 -10.34 -9.77
N PRO A 217 -0.04 -11.22 -10.27
CA PRO A 217 -1.07 -10.86 -11.25
C PRO A 217 -1.84 -9.58 -10.90
N PHE A 218 -1.99 -9.24 -9.61
CA PHE A 218 -2.58 -7.99 -9.12
C PHE A 218 -1.76 -6.76 -9.53
N CYS A 219 -0.43 -6.84 -9.56
CA CYS A 219 0.41 -5.78 -10.13
C CYS A 219 0.21 -5.61 -11.64
N LYS A 220 -0.33 -6.64 -12.31
CA LYS A 220 -0.59 -6.67 -13.75
C LYS A 220 -2.06 -6.45 -14.12
N GLY A 221 -2.96 -6.21 -13.16
CA GLY A 221 -4.40 -6.09 -13.43
C GLY A 221 -5.32 -5.91 -12.22
N GLY A 222 -4.83 -5.37 -11.11
CA GLY A 222 -5.56 -5.21 -9.84
C GLY A 222 -6.47 -3.99 -9.72
N GLY A 223 -6.52 -3.14 -10.76
CA GLY A 223 -7.66 -2.25 -10.90
C GLY A 223 -8.87 -3.05 -11.37
N VAL A 224 -10.06 -2.71 -10.88
CA VAL A 224 -11.34 -3.12 -11.48
C VAL A 224 -11.17 -3.28 -12.99
N GLY A 225 -11.45 -4.49 -13.49
CA GLY A 225 -11.14 -4.89 -14.87
C GLY A 225 -11.56 -3.84 -15.91
N PRO A 226 -10.97 -3.86 -17.12
CA PRO A 226 -11.09 -2.80 -18.10
C PRO A 226 -12.53 -2.29 -18.16
N LEU A 227 -12.69 -0.99 -17.95
CA LEU A 227 -13.96 -0.33 -18.15
C LEU A 227 -14.42 -0.60 -19.60
N PRO A 228 -15.74 -0.58 -19.87
CA PRO A 228 -16.28 -0.86 -21.21
C PRO A 228 -15.73 0.05 -22.32
N ASP A 229 -15.07 1.15 -21.98
CA ASP A 229 -14.45 2.12 -22.87
C ASP A 229 -12.92 1.94 -23.03
N GLY A 230 -12.33 0.90 -22.44
CA GLY A 230 -10.90 0.59 -22.52
C GLY A 230 -10.04 1.33 -21.49
N GLY A 231 -10.63 2.16 -20.62
CA GLY A 231 -9.95 2.73 -19.47
C GLY A 231 -9.85 1.74 -18.30
N SER A 232 -9.05 2.06 -17.31
CA SER A 232 -9.07 1.39 -16.00
C SER A 232 -8.95 2.46 -14.93
N GLU A 233 -9.89 2.49 -13.98
CA GLU A 233 -9.92 3.50 -12.92
C GLU A 233 -8.74 3.33 -11.95
N ASP A 234 -8.22 2.10 -11.86
CA ASP A 234 -7.19 1.69 -10.89
C ASP A 234 -5.99 0.98 -11.55
N SER A 235 -5.75 1.19 -12.85
CA SER A 235 -4.53 0.63 -13.43
C SER A 235 -3.31 1.31 -12.81
N LEU A 236 -2.48 0.49 -12.18
CA LEU A 236 -1.11 0.84 -11.90
C LEU A 236 -0.41 0.98 -13.24
N ASP A 237 -0.26 2.22 -13.70
CA ASP A 237 0.64 2.52 -14.83
C ASP A 237 2.01 1.92 -14.51
N ASP A 238 2.48 1.07 -15.43
CA ASP A 238 3.60 0.17 -15.27
C ASP A 238 4.94 0.88 -15.06
N LYS A 239 4.97 2.19 -15.25
CA LYS A 239 6.20 2.99 -15.19
C LYS A 239 6.16 4.11 -14.19
N ALA A 240 5.04 4.38 -13.52
CA ALA A 240 4.91 5.59 -12.70
C ALA A 240 4.32 5.37 -11.32
N ASN A 241 3.65 4.26 -11.03
CA ASN A 241 2.91 4.09 -9.79
C ASN A 241 3.31 2.86 -8.98
N PHE A 242 2.97 2.88 -7.69
CA PHE A 242 2.98 1.72 -6.80
C PHE A 242 1.80 1.81 -5.83
N GLN A 243 1.43 0.69 -5.24
CA GLN A 243 0.28 0.57 -4.34
C GLN A 243 0.74 0.23 -2.95
N VAL A 244 0.14 0.88 -1.96
CA VAL A 244 0.30 0.58 -0.55
C VAL A 244 -1.04 0.18 0.04
N ALA A 245 -1.00 -0.57 1.13
CA ALA A 245 -2.20 -0.97 1.84
C ALA A 245 -2.96 0.26 2.41
N TRP A 246 -4.17 -0.01 2.87
CA TRP A 246 -5.17 0.90 3.45
C TRP A 246 -4.67 2.06 4.31
N GLY A 247 -5.54 3.07 4.46
CA GLY A 247 -5.43 4.07 5.52
C GLY A 247 -5.19 5.50 5.06
N VAL A 248 -5.32 5.77 3.76
CA VAL A 248 -5.24 7.11 3.18
C VAL A 248 -6.61 7.61 2.75
N CYS A 249 -6.98 8.80 3.19
CA CYS A 249 -8.31 9.35 3.00
C CYS A 249 -8.30 10.60 2.10
N SER A 250 -9.49 11.08 1.75
CA SER A 250 -9.64 12.39 1.12
C SER A 250 -8.87 13.46 1.90
N GLY A 251 -8.11 14.30 1.18
CA GLY A 251 -7.24 15.35 1.73
C GLY A 251 -5.81 14.91 2.05
N ASP A 252 -5.52 13.60 2.07
CA ASP A 252 -4.14 13.09 2.14
C ASP A 252 -3.42 13.18 0.80
N SER A 253 -4.15 13.48 -0.29
CA SER A 253 -3.61 13.72 -1.63
C SER A 253 -2.34 14.56 -1.60
N GLY A 254 -1.27 14.05 -2.20
CA GLY A 254 0.04 14.69 -2.22
C GLY A 254 0.94 14.42 -1.02
N SER A 255 0.47 13.72 0.01
CA SER A 255 1.33 13.22 1.11
C SER A 255 2.43 12.29 0.57
N ALA A 256 3.59 12.28 1.21
CA ALA A 256 4.64 11.36 0.82
C ALA A 256 4.41 9.96 1.41
N ALA A 257 4.71 8.94 0.62
CA ALA A 257 5.10 7.64 1.13
C ALA A 257 6.57 7.73 1.54
N LEU A 258 6.85 7.58 2.83
CA LEU A 258 8.18 7.69 3.42
C LEU A 258 8.75 6.29 3.60
N GLU A 259 9.94 6.00 3.09
CA GLU A 259 10.58 4.70 3.27
C GLU A 259 10.77 4.41 4.77
N GLU A 260 10.24 3.28 5.23
CA GLU A 260 10.06 2.99 6.65
C GLU A 260 11.38 2.94 7.44
N THR A 261 12.42 2.33 6.86
CA THR A 261 13.72 2.16 7.52
C THR A 261 14.40 3.50 7.77
N GLN A 262 14.48 4.34 6.74
CA GLN A 262 15.04 5.68 6.77
C GLN A 262 14.21 6.60 7.66
N PHE A 263 12.87 6.48 7.60
CA PHE A 263 11.97 7.25 8.47
C PHE A 263 12.21 6.94 9.95
N ARG A 264 12.33 5.66 10.32
CA ARG A 264 12.66 5.24 11.70
C ARG A 264 14.05 5.69 12.14
N ALA A 265 15.00 5.78 11.20
CA ALA A 265 16.33 6.32 11.43
C ALA A 265 16.37 7.86 11.53
N GLY A 266 15.22 8.55 11.45
CA GLY A 266 15.14 10.01 11.51
C GLY A 266 15.59 10.73 10.24
N LYS A 267 15.69 10.01 9.12
CA LYS A 267 16.10 10.51 7.80
C LYS A 267 14.95 10.29 6.80
N PRO A 268 13.82 11.00 6.92
CA PRO A 268 12.66 10.75 6.07
C PRO A 268 13.04 10.82 4.59
N LEU A 269 12.77 9.73 3.86
CA LEU A 269 12.98 9.61 2.42
C LEU A 269 11.63 9.43 1.73
N ALA A 270 11.15 10.48 1.04
CA ALA A 270 9.95 10.40 0.23
C ALA A 270 10.22 9.58 -1.04
N MET A 271 9.57 8.42 -1.15
CA MET A 271 9.69 7.54 -2.31
C MET A 271 8.46 7.60 -3.23
N GLY A 272 7.33 8.11 -2.73
CA GLY A 272 6.12 8.30 -3.51
C GLY A 272 5.33 9.54 -3.10
N VAL A 273 4.37 9.92 -3.94
CA VAL A 273 3.37 10.98 -3.69
C VAL A 273 1.98 10.40 -3.83
N LEU A 274 1.11 10.55 -2.82
CA LEU A 274 -0.23 9.98 -2.85
C LEU A 274 -1.04 10.61 -3.99
N SER A 275 -1.40 9.80 -4.97
CA SER A 275 -2.15 10.20 -6.16
C SER A 275 -3.63 9.89 -5.99
N ARG A 276 -3.96 8.64 -5.63
CA ARG A 276 -5.34 8.14 -5.59
C ARG A 276 -5.56 7.27 -4.36
N SER A 277 -6.82 7.23 -3.91
CA SER A 277 -7.27 6.33 -2.86
C SER A 277 -8.77 6.09 -3.01
N GLY A 278 -9.23 4.87 -2.73
CA GLY A 278 -10.64 4.53 -2.68
C GLY A 278 -11.27 4.74 -1.30
N ASN A 279 -12.59 4.63 -1.24
CA ASN A 279 -13.29 4.40 0.02
C ASN A 279 -14.38 3.34 -0.18
N ASP A 280 -14.60 2.51 0.85
CA ASP A 280 -15.72 1.60 0.92
C ASP A 280 -16.33 1.66 2.32
N SER A 281 -17.63 1.91 2.39
CA SER A 281 -18.43 1.79 3.61
C SER A 281 -17.85 2.56 4.82
N GLY A 282 -17.26 3.74 4.57
CA GLY A 282 -16.66 4.59 5.61
C GLY A 282 -15.19 4.31 5.91
N VAL A 283 -14.60 3.29 5.27
CA VAL A 283 -13.19 2.92 5.39
C VAL A 283 -12.41 3.50 4.23
N CYS A 284 -11.25 4.05 4.54
CA CYS A 284 -10.27 4.50 3.55
C CYS A 284 -9.46 3.32 3.06
N LEU A 285 -9.50 3.09 1.75
CA LEU A 285 -8.90 1.94 1.09
C LEU A 285 -7.40 2.15 0.83
N GLU A 286 -6.81 1.26 0.04
CA GLU A 286 -5.45 1.34 -0.50
C GLU A 286 -5.11 2.72 -1.08
N GLY A 287 -3.81 3.03 -1.04
CA GLY A 287 -3.25 4.22 -1.68
C GLY A 287 -2.46 3.86 -2.93
N ILE A 288 -2.68 4.60 -4.00
CA ILE A 288 -1.82 4.57 -5.19
C ILE A 288 -0.93 5.81 -5.18
N TYR A 289 0.37 5.57 -5.26
CA TYR A 289 1.39 6.60 -5.16
C TYR A 289 2.17 6.74 -6.47
N THR A 290 2.37 7.98 -6.90
CA THR A 290 3.30 8.32 -7.98
C THR A 290 4.74 8.14 -7.48
N ARG A 291 5.52 7.31 -8.17
CA ARG A 291 6.91 6.96 -7.87
C ARG A 291 7.85 8.14 -8.12
N THR A 292 8.60 8.56 -7.09
CA THR A 292 9.56 9.66 -7.25
C THR A 292 10.79 9.31 -8.08
N ASP A 293 11.22 8.04 -8.09
CA ASP A 293 12.39 7.56 -8.84
C ASP A 293 12.20 7.62 -10.36
N ARG A 294 10.95 7.77 -10.81
CA ARG A 294 10.55 7.91 -12.22
C ARG A 294 10.54 9.35 -12.70
N TRP A 295 10.65 10.32 -11.79
CA TRP A 295 10.56 11.75 -12.04
C TRP A 295 11.85 12.51 -11.74
N LYS A 296 13.00 11.82 -11.79
CA LYS A 296 14.32 12.38 -11.46
C LYS A 296 14.58 13.76 -12.07
N ASP A 297 14.47 13.90 -13.38
CA ASP A 297 14.85 15.13 -14.07
C ASP A 297 13.94 16.29 -13.68
N PHE A 298 12.63 16.04 -13.59
CA PHE A 298 11.65 17.02 -13.09
C PHE A 298 11.97 17.46 -11.65
N LEU A 299 12.24 16.50 -10.76
CA LEU A 299 12.56 16.76 -9.36
C LEU A 299 13.87 17.55 -9.19
N VAL A 300 14.93 17.16 -9.90
CA VAL A 300 16.25 17.82 -9.85
C VAL A 300 16.17 19.23 -10.42
N GLN A 301 15.46 19.43 -11.54
CA GLN A 301 15.26 20.77 -12.10
C GLN A 301 14.47 21.68 -11.15
N GLY A 302 13.42 21.15 -10.52
CA GLY A 302 12.65 21.88 -9.52
C GLY A 302 13.47 22.24 -8.28
N ALA A 303 14.27 21.29 -7.75
CA ALA A 303 15.20 21.52 -6.65
C ALA A 303 16.24 22.58 -6.97
N THR A 304 16.80 22.53 -8.18
CA THR A 304 17.81 23.49 -8.65
C THR A 304 17.22 24.90 -8.69
N ALA A 305 16.04 25.06 -9.29
CA ALA A 305 15.38 26.36 -9.35
C ALA A 305 14.99 26.90 -7.97
N ALA A 306 14.45 26.03 -7.10
CA ALA A 306 14.07 26.40 -5.74
C ALA A 306 15.28 26.83 -4.90
N ALA A 307 16.41 26.12 -5.02
CA ALA A 307 17.68 26.45 -4.36
C ALA A 307 18.24 27.80 -4.80
N GLN A 308 18.21 28.08 -6.11
CA GLN A 308 18.62 29.37 -6.65
C GLN A 308 17.74 30.52 -6.12
N LEU A 309 16.41 30.34 -6.14
CA LEU A 309 15.46 31.34 -5.64
C LEU A 309 15.57 31.56 -4.13
N GLY A 310 15.76 30.48 -3.37
CA GLY A 310 15.83 30.51 -1.91
C GLY A 310 17.22 30.85 -1.36
N GLY A 311 18.25 30.95 -2.20
CA GLY A 311 19.62 31.27 -1.80
C GLY A 311 20.26 30.21 -0.90
N TYR A 312 20.00 28.92 -1.14
CA TYR A 312 20.58 27.81 -0.39
C TYR A 312 21.28 26.80 -1.31
N ALA A 313 22.16 25.96 -0.74
CA ALA A 313 22.86 24.92 -1.49
C ALA A 313 21.89 23.85 -2.00
N LEU A 314 22.12 23.31 -3.21
CA LEU A 314 21.29 22.24 -3.76
C LEU A 314 21.16 21.08 -2.75
N PRO A 315 19.95 20.56 -2.47
CA PRO A 315 19.77 19.43 -1.56
C PRO A 315 20.56 18.21 -2.02
N ALA A 316 21.10 17.44 -1.07
CA ALA A 316 21.93 16.27 -1.38
C ALA A 316 21.19 15.22 -2.23
N TRP A 317 19.89 15.02 -1.97
CA TRP A 317 19.05 14.11 -2.76
C TRP A 317 18.91 14.50 -4.23
N ALA A 318 19.14 15.78 -4.58
CA ALA A 318 19.07 16.27 -5.95
C ALA A 318 20.41 16.17 -6.70
N SER A 319 21.50 15.76 -6.03
CA SER A 319 22.83 15.58 -6.64
C SER A 319 23.26 14.11 -6.74
N GLY A 320 22.57 13.19 -6.07
CA GLY A 320 22.83 11.76 -6.14
C GLY A 320 21.99 10.95 -5.14
N PRO A 321 22.20 9.62 -5.07
CA PRO A 321 21.53 8.78 -4.08
C PRO A 321 21.98 9.14 -2.66
N THR A 322 21.02 9.35 -1.74
CA THR A 322 21.30 9.64 -0.32
C THR A 322 21.34 8.41 0.56
N VAL A 323 20.71 7.31 0.11
CA VAL A 323 20.86 5.99 0.71
C VAL A 323 22.02 5.29 -0.01
N PRO A 324 23.16 5.09 0.65
CA PRO A 324 24.28 4.38 0.04
C PRO A 324 23.85 2.97 -0.34
N ALA A 325 24.51 2.40 -1.34
CA ALA A 325 24.38 0.96 -1.54
C ALA A 325 24.81 0.29 -0.24
N PRO A 326 24.20 -0.84 0.17
CA PRO A 326 24.92 -1.72 1.08
C PRO A 326 26.32 -1.92 0.50
N PRO A 327 27.37 -1.99 1.34
CA PRO A 327 28.68 -2.33 0.86
C PRO A 327 28.52 -3.55 -0.04
N VAL A 328 28.80 -3.38 -1.34
CA VAL A 328 29.22 -4.53 -2.13
C VAL A 328 30.37 -5.06 -1.32
N ASP A 329 30.26 -6.27 -0.76
CA ASP A 329 31.40 -6.93 -0.13
C ASP A 329 32.55 -6.73 -1.11
N ALA A 330 33.50 -5.87 -0.73
CA ALA A 330 34.36 -5.18 -1.66
C ALA A 330 35.35 -6.19 -2.22
N GLY A 331 34.92 -7.01 -3.18
CA GLY A 331 35.54 -8.29 -3.48
C GLY A 331 35.87 -9.05 -2.19
N ARG A 332 34.96 -9.89 -1.68
CA ARG A 332 35.44 -10.97 -0.81
C ARG A 332 36.25 -11.88 -1.71
N ALA A 333 37.54 -11.57 -1.81
CA ALA A 333 38.49 -12.31 -2.61
C ALA A 333 38.27 -13.80 -2.36
N ASP A 334 38.54 -14.60 -3.39
CA ASP A 334 38.55 -16.06 -3.45
C ASP A 334 39.55 -16.70 -2.45
N ALA A 335 39.70 -16.14 -1.26
CA ALA A 335 40.44 -16.69 -0.14
C ALA A 335 39.64 -17.86 0.41
N ARG A 336 39.74 -18.98 -0.30
CA ARG A 336 39.51 -20.33 0.22
C ARG A 336 40.21 -20.45 1.56
N VAL A 337 39.45 -20.43 2.65
CA VAL A 337 39.99 -20.70 3.98
C VAL A 337 40.27 -22.19 4.03
N THR A 338 41.55 -22.55 4.17
CA THR A 338 41.93 -23.93 4.45
C THR A 338 41.77 -24.14 5.95
N LEU A 339 40.84 -25.01 6.33
CA LEU A 339 40.62 -25.41 7.70
C LEU A 339 41.83 -26.21 8.23
N PRO A 340 42.02 -26.30 9.56
CA PRO A 340 43.16 -27.00 10.17
C PRO A 340 43.29 -28.48 9.79
N ASP A 341 42.23 -29.09 9.25
CA ASP A 341 42.16 -30.47 8.79
C ASP A 341 42.43 -30.63 7.27
N GLY A 342 42.74 -29.53 6.57
CA GLY A 342 42.99 -29.51 5.13
C GLY A 342 41.72 -29.44 4.28
N ALA A 343 40.52 -29.37 4.89
CA ALA A 343 39.30 -29.08 4.17
C ALA A 343 39.30 -27.62 3.70
N VAL A 344 38.83 -27.39 2.47
CA VAL A 344 38.63 -26.05 1.93
C VAL A 344 37.17 -25.70 2.14
N GLU A 345 36.89 -24.60 2.85
CA GLU A 345 35.51 -24.12 2.94
C GLU A 345 35.00 -23.73 1.54
N PRO A 346 33.73 -24.05 1.22
CA PRO A 346 33.12 -23.63 -0.04
C PRO A 346 33.21 -22.11 -0.20
N ALA A 347 33.39 -21.63 -1.44
CA ALA A 347 33.35 -20.19 -1.67
C ALA A 347 31.95 -19.66 -1.34
N ALA A 348 31.85 -18.38 -0.97
CA ALA A 348 30.57 -17.77 -0.64
C ALA A 348 29.57 -17.96 -1.81
N GLY A 349 28.38 -18.48 -1.50
CA GLY A 349 27.34 -18.79 -2.48
C GLY A 349 27.40 -20.18 -3.10
N GLU A 350 28.56 -20.85 -3.05
CA GLU A 350 28.68 -22.24 -3.49
C GLU A 350 27.95 -23.20 -2.54
N LYS A 351 27.61 -24.37 -3.05
CA LYS A 351 27.02 -25.46 -2.27
C LYS A 351 27.85 -25.77 -1.02
N GLY A 352 27.20 -25.75 0.13
CA GLY A 352 27.80 -25.98 1.45
C GLY A 352 28.32 -24.71 2.14
N ALA A 353 28.34 -23.55 1.46
CA ALA A 353 28.67 -22.28 2.07
C ALA A 353 27.58 -21.85 3.05
N SER A 354 27.95 -21.22 4.16
CA SER A 354 26.98 -20.67 5.11
C SER A 354 26.16 -19.54 4.48
N CYS A 355 24.89 -19.48 4.83
CA CYS A 355 23.96 -18.47 4.36
C CYS A 355 22.95 -18.12 5.45
N THR A 356 22.34 -16.94 5.33
CA THR A 356 21.23 -16.49 6.18
C THR A 356 19.94 -16.27 5.40
N ARG A 357 20.04 -16.17 4.06
CA ARG A 357 18.90 -16.00 3.14
C ARG A 357 19.22 -16.61 1.79
N SER A 358 18.19 -17.05 1.07
CA SER A 358 18.29 -17.72 -0.24
C SER A 358 19.05 -16.93 -1.30
N ALA A 359 18.98 -15.59 -1.27
CA ALA A 359 19.68 -14.73 -2.23
C ALA A 359 21.22 -14.77 -2.11
N GLU A 360 21.75 -15.36 -1.04
CA GLU A 360 23.20 -15.52 -0.83
C GLU A 360 23.76 -16.77 -1.51
N CYS A 361 22.91 -17.64 -2.05
CA CYS A 361 23.29 -18.89 -2.67
C CYS A 361 23.16 -18.82 -4.20
N ASP A 362 24.14 -19.36 -4.93
CA ASP A 362 24.09 -19.45 -6.40
C ASP A 362 22.88 -20.27 -6.88
N SER A 363 22.48 -21.24 -6.06
CA SER A 363 21.30 -22.08 -6.27
C SER A 363 19.99 -21.38 -5.90
N THR A 364 20.04 -20.19 -5.30
CA THR A 364 18.92 -19.49 -4.66
C THR A 364 18.25 -20.28 -3.54
N ALA A 365 18.92 -21.27 -2.94
CA ALA A 365 18.37 -22.09 -1.87
C ALA A 365 19.31 -22.12 -0.66
N CYS A 366 18.87 -21.50 0.44
CA CYS A 366 19.53 -21.52 1.75
C CYS A 366 18.72 -22.35 2.74
N VAL A 367 19.29 -23.45 3.25
CA VAL A 367 18.54 -24.40 4.09
C VAL A 367 19.24 -24.59 5.44
N ALA A 368 18.48 -24.37 6.52
CA ALA A 368 18.88 -24.69 7.87
C ALA A 368 18.77 -26.20 8.11
N VAL A 369 19.87 -26.81 8.56
CA VAL A 369 19.89 -28.20 9.01
C VAL A 369 19.96 -28.21 10.54
N GLU A 370 19.14 -29.02 11.21
CA GLU A 370 19.07 -29.02 12.67
C GLU A 370 20.46 -29.26 13.31
N GLY A 371 20.88 -28.31 14.15
CA GLY A 371 22.18 -28.33 14.83
C GLY A 371 23.36 -27.83 13.98
N ARG A 372 23.12 -27.20 12.83
CA ARG A 372 24.13 -26.52 12.01
C ARG A 372 23.61 -25.16 11.53
N ASP A 373 24.54 -24.28 11.18
CA ASP A 373 24.22 -23.05 10.46
C ASP A 373 23.58 -23.39 9.10
N ALA A 374 22.73 -22.50 8.61
CA ALA A 374 22.11 -22.69 7.30
C ALA A 374 23.16 -22.62 6.19
N VAL A 375 23.00 -23.48 5.18
CA VAL A 375 23.96 -23.61 4.08
C VAL A 375 23.28 -23.59 2.73
N CYS A 376 24.01 -23.16 1.71
CA CYS A 376 23.59 -23.21 0.33
C CYS A 376 23.50 -24.65 -0.17
N VAL A 377 22.37 -25.00 -0.77
CA VAL A 377 22.09 -26.35 -1.29
C VAL A 377 21.63 -26.30 -2.73
N ASP A 378 21.82 -27.36 -3.50
CA ASP A 378 21.27 -27.42 -4.86
C ASP A 378 19.75 -27.58 -4.85
N VAL A 379 19.10 -27.14 -5.91
CA VAL A 379 17.68 -27.39 -6.17
C VAL A 379 17.49 -28.66 -7.02
N CYS A 380 16.45 -29.44 -6.74
CA CYS A 380 16.05 -30.62 -7.50
C CYS A 380 14.63 -30.49 -8.04
N GLY A 381 14.18 -31.48 -8.82
CA GLY A 381 12.91 -31.40 -9.54
C GLY A 381 13.06 -30.86 -10.97
N ASP A 382 12.00 -30.96 -11.78
CA ASP A 382 12.00 -30.61 -13.21
C ASP A 382 13.13 -31.28 -14.03
N GLY A 383 13.41 -32.55 -13.73
CA GLY A 383 14.48 -33.31 -14.39
C GLY A 383 15.89 -33.08 -13.82
N ARG A 384 16.06 -32.20 -12.83
CA ARG A 384 17.30 -32.06 -12.06
C ARG A 384 17.36 -33.14 -10.97
N THR A 385 18.51 -33.82 -10.87
CA THR A 385 18.74 -34.89 -9.90
C THR A 385 19.85 -34.49 -8.93
N CYS A 386 19.71 -34.93 -7.67
CA CYS A 386 20.71 -34.66 -6.65
C CYS A 386 21.99 -35.47 -6.87
N ALA A 387 23.11 -34.97 -6.35
CA ALA A 387 24.38 -35.66 -6.44
C ALA A 387 24.37 -36.97 -5.62
N GLN A 388 25.33 -37.84 -5.88
CA GLN A 388 25.47 -39.10 -5.14
C GLN A 388 25.68 -38.82 -3.64
N GLY A 389 24.86 -39.44 -2.79
CA GLY A 389 24.89 -39.21 -1.34
C GLY A 389 23.83 -38.23 -0.83
N GLU A 390 23.02 -37.66 -1.73
CA GLU A 390 21.95 -36.71 -1.41
C GLU A 390 20.57 -37.25 -1.79
N THR A 391 19.55 -36.61 -1.27
CA THR A 391 18.16 -36.90 -1.59
C THR A 391 17.39 -35.61 -1.79
N CYS A 392 16.52 -35.62 -2.80
CA CYS A 392 15.63 -34.53 -3.07
C CYS A 392 14.53 -34.50 -2.01
N VAL A 393 14.40 -33.37 -1.32
CA VAL A 393 13.39 -33.15 -0.27
C VAL A 393 12.66 -31.85 -0.56
N THR A 394 11.33 -31.90 -0.45
CA THR A 394 10.48 -30.72 -0.56
C THR A 394 10.56 -29.91 0.73
N VAL A 395 10.96 -28.65 0.62
CA VAL A 395 10.93 -27.65 1.70
C VAL A 395 9.98 -26.53 1.31
N GLU A 396 9.65 -25.66 2.27
CA GLU A 396 8.90 -24.44 1.98
C GLU A 396 9.72 -23.56 1.02
N GLY A 397 9.21 -23.39 -0.22
CA GLY A 397 9.90 -22.66 -1.28
C GLY A 397 10.47 -23.52 -2.42
N GLY A 398 10.43 -24.85 -2.34
CA GLY A 398 10.77 -25.73 -3.47
C GLY A 398 11.45 -27.05 -3.09
N ASP A 399 11.87 -27.80 -4.09
CA ASP A 399 12.58 -29.08 -3.93
C ASP A 399 14.09 -28.85 -3.91
N VAL A 400 14.77 -29.34 -2.86
CA VAL A 400 16.21 -29.13 -2.62
C VAL A 400 16.96 -30.42 -2.33
N CYS A 401 18.25 -30.46 -2.66
CA CYS A 401 19.14 -31.58 -2.41
C CYS A 401 19.77 -31.47 -1.02
N VAL A 402 19.43 -32.41 -0.14
CA VAL A 402 20.02 -32.51 1.19
C VAL A 402 20.79 -33.83 1.35
N PRO A 403 21.86 -33.89 2.16
CA PRO A 403 22.58 -35.13 2.42
C PRO A 403 21.68 -36.24 2.97
N LEU A 404 21.88 -37.49 2.54
CA LEU A 404 21.08 -38.64 2.98
C LEU A 404 21.09 -38.86 4.50
N THR A 405 22.14 -38.40 5.19
CA THR A 405 22.26 -38.45 6.66
C THR A 405 21.32 -37.48 7.39
N THR A 406 20.73 -36.53 6.67
CA THR A 406 19.92 -35.44 7.23
C THR A 406 18.41 -35.73 7.23
N ARG A 407 17.96 -36.84 6.62
CA ARG A 407 16.53 -37.21 6.48
C ARG A 407 15.74 -37.29 7.80
N SER A 408 16.40 -37.43 8.94
CA SER A 408 15.74 -37.58 10.25
C SER A 408 15.59 -36.27 11.04
N ARG A 409 16.08 -35.13 10.53
CA ARG A 409 16.32 -33.92 11.32
C ARG A 409 16.16 -32.60 10.53
N ILE A 410 15.10 -32.51 9.72
CA ILE A 410 14.65 -31.23 9.17
C ILE A 410 13.54 -30.73 10.11
N ILE A 411 13.86 -29.79 10.98
CA ILE A 411 12.83 -29.08 11.74
C ILE A 411 12.13 -28.15 10.75
N GLN A 412 10.87 -28.46 10.46
CA GLN A 412 9.94 -27.48 9.91
C GLN A 412 9.94 -26.28 10.84
N GLN A 413 10.32 -25.11 10.33
CA GLN A 413 10.02 -23.88 11.02
C GLN A 413 8.49 -23.82 11.15
N PRO A 414 7.91 -23.70 12.36
CA PRO A 414 6.48 -23.54 12.47
C PRO A 414 6.12 -22.22 11.78
N ALA A 415 5.24 -22.29 10.77
CA ALA A 415 4.50 -21.11 10.37
C ALA A 415 3.86 -20.51 11.62
N ALA A 416 3.98 -19.20 11.80
CA ALA A 416 3.24 -18.49 12.82
C ALA A 416 1.74 -18.81 12.61
N GLU A 417 1.13 -19.52 13.56
CA GLU A 417 -0.28 -19.88 13.49
C GLU A 417 -1.14 -18.61 13.48
N PRO A 418 -2.11 -18.47 12.55
CA PRO A 418 -3.22 -17.55 12.76
C PRO A 418 -4.16 -18.13 13.82
N GLU A 419 -4.46 -17.35 14.86
CA GLU A 419 -5.49 -17.68 15.85
C GLU A 419 -6.85 -17.92 15.15
N GLY A 420 -7.18 -19.19 14.93
CA GLY A 420 -8.45 -19.64 14.39
C GLY A 420 -9.48 -19.88 15.49
N CYS A 421 -10.58 -19.14 15.48
CA CYS A 421 -11.75 -19.38 16.33
C CYS A 421 -12.32 -20.79 16.12
N ALA A 422 -12.17 -21.67 17.12
CA ALA A 422 -12.83 -22.96 17.17
C ALA A 422 -14.31 -22.82 17.54
N VAL A 423 -15.22 -23.18 16.62
CA VAL A 423 -16.65 -23.35 16.92
C VAL A 423 -16.83 -24.79 17.42
N GLY A 424 -16.97 -24.95 18.74
CA GLY A 424 -17.25 -26.23 19.37
C GLY A 424 -18.71 -26.69 19.19
N PRO A 425 -18.99 -28.02 19.25
CA PRO A 425 -20.34 -28.55 19.15
C PRO A 425 -21.13 -28.25 20.43
N ARG A 426 -22.34 -27.69 20.29
CA ARG A 426 -23.26 -27.45 21.40
C ARG A 426 -23.77 -28.78 21.97
N PRO A 427 -23.75 -28.98 23.30
CA PRO A 427 -24.40 -30.13 23.92
C PRO A 427 -25.92 -29.97 23.85
N GLY A 428 -26.59 -31.09 23.58
CA GLY A 428 -28.05 -31.18 23.58
C GLY A 428 -28.64 -30.91 24.96
N ALA A 429 -29.80 -30.25 24.97
CA ALA A 429 -30.71 -30.24 26.10
C ALA A 429 -32.08 -30.72 25.62
N THR A 430 -32.51 -31.80 26.25
CA THR A 430 -33.78 -32.50 26.07
C THR A 430 -34.96 -31.78 26.76
N THR A 431 -36.15 -32.09 26.23
CA THR A 431 -37.47 -32.24 26.89
C THR A 431 -38.47 -31.07 27.05
N LEU A 432 -39.53 -31.17 26.22
CA LEU A 432 -40.99 -31.21 26.51
C LEU A 432 -41.83 -29.90 26.69
N PRO A 433 -43.17 -29.98 26.47
CA PRO A 433 -43.96 -29.02 25.71
C PRO A 433 -44.99 -28.24 26.55
N VAL A 434 -45.46 -27.10 26.05
CA VAL A 434 -46.71 -26.48 26.51
C VAL A 434 -47.50 -25.91 25.32
N LEU A 435 -48.77 -26.31 25.29
CA LEU A 435 -49.84 -25.99 24.36
C LEU A 435 -50.35 -24.54 24.46
N LEU A 436 -50.97 -24.08 23.35
CA LEU A 436 -52.17 -23.23 23.28
C LEU A 436 -52.14 -21.85 23.98
N ALA A 437 -52.13 -20.77 23.18
CA ALA A 437 -53.22 -19.78 23.12
C ALA A 437 -52.76 -18.49 22.41
N LEU A 438 -53.56 -18.03 21.43
CA LEU A 438 -53.82 -16.63 21.02
C LEU A 438 -54.01 -16.46 19.51
N ALA A 439 -54.98 -17.21 18.97
CA ALA A 439 -55.74 -16.78 17.81
C ALA A 439 -56.98 -15.98 18.29
N ALA A 440 -56.81 -14.73 18.74
CA ALA A 440 -57.92 -13.81 19.00
C ALA A 440 -57.46 -12.36 19.24
N ALA A 441 -56.85 -11.68 18.26
CA ALA A 441 -56.59 -10.23 18.39
C ALA A 441 -56.55 -9.41 17.08
N LEU A 442 -57.08 -9.92 15.95
CA LEU A 442 -57.17 -9.14 14.70
C LEU A 442 -58.62 -8.94 14.21
N ARG A 443 -59.58 -8.86 15.13
CA ARG A 443 -60.98 -8.57 14.79
C ARG A 443 -61.60 -7.53 15.71
N ARG A 444 -60.95 -6.36 15.89
CA ARG A 444 -61.61 -5.15 16.44
C ARG A 444 -60.78 -3.87 16.28
N ARG A 445 -60.64 -3.36 15.04
CA ARG A 445 -60.42 -1.91 14.84
C ARG A 445 -60.69 -1.44 13.41
N ARG A 446 -61.92 -1.59 12.93
CA ARG A 446 -62.47 -0.76 11.83
C ARG A 446 -63.97 -0.61 12.02
N ARG A 447 -64.36 0.50 12.65
CA ARG A 447 -65.58 1.31 12.41
C ARG A 447 -65.87 2.19 13.62
N ARG A 448 -65.56 3.49 13.50
CA ARG A 448 -66.45 4.63 13.78
C ARG A 448 -65.69 5.93 13.47
N SER A 449 -66.07 6.56 12.37
CA SER A 449 -66.22 8.01 12.13
C SER A 449 -66.58 8.23 10.66
N ALA A 450 -67.88 8.10 10.39
CA ALA A 450 -68.74 8.76 9.40
C ALA A 450 -70.11 8.05 9.46
#